data_AF-A0A524GYA2-F1
#
_entry.id   AF-A0A524GYA2-F1
#
_cell.length_a   1.000
_cell.length_b   1.000
_cell.length_c   1.000
_cell.angle_alpha   90.00
_cell.angle_beta   90.00
_cell.angle_gamma   90.00
#
_symmetry.space_group_name_H-M   'P 1'
#
loop_
_entity.id
_entity.type
_entity.pdbx_description
1 polymer ?
#
loop_
_entity_poly.entity_id
_entity_poly.type
_entity_poly.pdbx_seq_one_letter_code
_entity_poly.pdbx_strand_id
1 'polypeptide(L)'
;RGVRETLFDLPVHQPEGRDGWHRQDFLDPKGHPVNRAGLEIDDRFRPLAAAGRPAHAHLFAAGSILAHQDWIRMKCGAGLAIATAYGAVQGAVKALTAESAPTAPFSPLPGC
;
A
#
# COMPACT_ATOMS: atom_id res chain seq x y z
N ARG A 1 1.76 5.54 -20.56
CA ARG A 1 2.20 6.07 -19.24
C ARG A 1 1.18 5.59 -18.21
N GLY A 2 1.62 4.87 -17.16
CA GLY A 2 0.73 4.36 -16.12
C GLY A 2 0.21 5.46 -15.19
N VAL A 3 -0.85 5.17 -14.43
CA VAL A 3 -1.36 6.05 -13.37
C VAL A 3 -0.39 6.07 -12.19
N ARG A 4 -0.26 7.25 -11.59
CA ARG A 4 0.55 7.49 -10.41
C ARG A 4 -0.31 8.19 -9.36
N GLU A 5 -0.06 7.85 -8.10
CA GLU A 5 -0.58 8.59 -6.96
C GLU A 5 0.12 9.95 -6.90
N THR A 6 -0.64 11.02 -6.65
CA THR A 6 -0.16 12.40 -6.89
C THR A 6 0.75 12.93 -5.79
N LEU A 7 0.53 12.56 -4.53
CA LEU A 7 1.22 13.14 -3.37
C LEU A 7 2.65 12.63 -3.23
N PHE A 8 2.86 11.32 -3.36
CA PHE A 8 4.14 10.65 -3.18
C PHE A 8 4.71 10.09 -4.49
N ASP A 9 4.04 10.35 -5.61
CA ASP A 9 4.46 9.88 -6.93
C ASP A 9 4.67 8.34 -6.91
N LEU A 10 3.65 7.62 -6.43
CA LEU A 10 3.70 6.16 -6.28
C LEU A 10 3.09 5.45 -7.48
N PRO A 11 3.65 4.32 -7.92
CA PRO A 11 3.06 3.52 -8.99
C PRO A 11 1.72 2.94 -8.53
N VAL A 12 0.68 3.15 -9.31
CA VAL A 12 -0.61 2.47 -9.12
C VAL A 12 -0.58 1.18 -9.93
N HIS A 13 -0.83 0.05 -9.28
CA HIS A 13 -1.10 -1.21 -9.95
C HIS A 13 -2.31 -1.04 -10.85
N GLN A 14 -2.17 -1.41 -12.11
CA GLN A 14 -3.22 -1.34 -13.12
C GLN A 14 -2.87 -2.27 -14.28
N PRO A 15 -3.82 -2.56 -15.19
CA PRO A 15 -3.48 -3.17 -16.47
C PRO A 15 -2.40 -2.36 -17.22
N GLU A 16 -1.59 -3.07 -18.02
CA GLU A 16 -0.44 -2.51 -18.75
C GLU A 16 -0.85 -1.30 -19.62
N GLY A 17 -2.04 -1.36 -20.22
CA GLY A 17 -2.61 -0.33 -21.07
C GLY A 17 -4.01 0.10 -20.64
N ARG A 18 -4.39 1.32 -21.04
CA ARG A 18 -5.73 1.88 -20.80
C ARG A 18 -6.82 1.18 -21.61
N ASP A 19 -6.44 0.61 -22.75
CA ASP A 19 -7.27 -0.28 -23.56
C ASP A 19 -7.71 -1.53 -22.78
N GLY A 20 -6.90 -1.99 -21.81
CA GLY A 20 -7.24 -3.11 -20.93
C GLY A 20 -8.05 -2.76 -19.68
N TRP A 21 -8.40 -1.49 -19.47
CA TRP A 21 -9.12 -1.05 -18.27
C TRP A 21 -10.56 -1.51 -18.24
N HIS A 22 -11.20 -1.42 -19.39
CA HIS A 22 -12.61 -1.74 -19.57
C HIS A 22 -12.73 -2.98 -20.43
N ARG A 23 -13.81 -3.71 -20.20
CA ARG A 23 -14.22 -4.82 -21.03
C ARG A 23 -15.25 -4.27 -22.03
N GLN A 24 -15.43 -4.97 -23.14
CA GLN A 24 -16.40 -4.55 -24.17
C GLN A 24 -17.82 -4.49 -23.61
N ASP A 25 -18.18 -5.49 -22.80
CA ASP A 25 -19.46 -5.50 -22.10
C ASP A 25 -19.38 -4.61 -20.86
N PHE A 26 -20.23 -3.58 -20.83
CA PHE A 26 -20.31 -2.64 -19.70
C PHE A 26 -20.66 -3.34 -18.37
N LEU A 27 -21.49 -4.39 -18.43
CA LEU A 27 -21.88 -5.18 -17.25
C LEU A 27 -21.20 -6.55 -17.24
N ASP A 28 -19.98 -6.67 -17.79
CA ASP A 28 -19.27 -7.95 -17.85
C ASP A 28 -19.25 -8.61 -16.45
N PRO A 29 -19.68 -9.89 -16.34
CA PRO A 29 -19.79 -10.59 -15.06
C PRO A 29 -18.44 -10.83 -14.36
N LYS A 30 -17.30 -10.55 -15.01
CA LYS A 30 -15.96 -10.56 -14.40
C LYS A 30 -15.53 -9.19 -13.88
N GLY A 31 -16.26 -8.12 -14.21
CA GLY A 31 -15.92 -6.74 -13.83
C GLY A 31 -14.81 -6.14 -14.67
N HIS A 32 -14.57 -4.85 -14.48
CA HIS A 32 -13.54 -4.13 -15.22
C HIS A 32 -12.21 -4.18 -14.47
N PRO A 33 -11.09 -4.57 -15.13
CA PRO A 33 -9.78 -4.64 -14.50
C PRO A 33 -9.34 -3.36 -13.77
N VAL A 34 -9.77 -2.18 -14.26
CA VAL A 34 -9.49 -0.90 -13.60
C VAL A 34 -10.05 -0.81 -12.18
N ASN A 35 -11.12 -1.54 -11.85
CA ASN A 35 -11.72 -1.50 -10.51
C ASN A 35 -10.80 -2.07 -9.43
N ARG A 36 -9.80 -2.86 -9.83
CA ARG A 36 -8.79 -3.46 -8.94
C ARG A 36 -7.49 -2.64 -8.91
N ALA A 37 -7.48 -1.49 -9.56
CA ALA A 37 -6.31 -0.62 -9.55
C ALA A 37 -6.13 0.03 -8.18
N GLY A 38 -4.87 0.15 -7.74
CA GLY A 38 -4.54 0.74 -6.44
C GLY A 38 -3.06 0.59 -6.12
N LEU A 39 -2.66 0.91 -4.88
CA LEU A 39 -1.28 0.78 -4.43
C LEU A 39 -0.99 -0.65 -3.96
N GLU A 40 0.14 -1.19 -4.42
CA GLU A 40 0.71 -2.40 -3.83
C GLU A 40 1.31 -2.08 -2.48
N ILE A 41 1.19 -3.00 -1.54
CA ILE A 41 1.73 -2.89 -0.19
C ILE A 41 2.56 -4.11 0.18
N ASP A 42 3.45 -3.95 1.15
CA ASP A 42 4.12 -5.08 1.80
C ASP A 42 3.29 -5.64 2.98
N ASP A 43 3.83 -6.66 3.66
CA ASP A 43 3.22 -7.30 4.84
C ASP A 43 3.02 -6.35 6.04
N ARG A 44 3.62 -5.15 6.00
CA ARG A 44 3.48 -4.11 7.02
C ARG A 44 2.60 -2.96 6.56
N PHE A 45 1.86 -3.13 5.46
CA PHE A 45 0.97 -2.11 4.88
C PHE A 45 1.71 -0.85 4.41
N ARG A 46 2.99 -0.97 4.03
CA ARG A 46 3.75 0.14 3.44
C ARG A 46 3.62 0.11 1.92
N PRO A 47 3.26 1.22 1.26
CA PRO A 47 3.11 1.23 -0.18
C PRO A 47 4.46 1.07 -0.88
N LEU A 48 4.46 0.32 -1.98
CA LEU A 48 5.66 0.00 -2.75
C LEU A 48 5.94 1.06 -3.82
N ALA A 49 7.20 1.48 -3.91
CA ALA A 49 7.70 2.27 -5.02
C ALA A 49 8.00 1.37 -6.23
N ALA A 50 8.34 1.99 -7.37
CA ALA A 50 8.57 1.27 -8.64
C ALA A 50 9.63 0.16 -8.58
N ALA A 51 10.55 0.20 -7.60
CA ALA A 51 11.57 -0.81 -7.38
C ALA A 51 11.12 -1.99 -6.49
N GLY A 52 9.82 -2.09 -6.15
CA GLY A 52 9.30 -3.10 -5.23
C GLY A 52 9.74 -2.90 -3.77
N ARG A 53 10.32 -1.74 -3.46
CA ARG A 53 10.75 -1.36 -2.11
C ARG A 53 9.72 -0.43 -1.47
N PRO A 54 9.52 -0.47 -0.15
CA PRO A 54 8.67 0.50 0.54
C PRO A 54 9.08 1.93 0.19
N ALA A 55 8.11 2.78 -0.14
CA ALA A 55 8.36 4.16 -0.51
C ALA A 55 8.97 4.99 0.63
N HIS A 56 8.55 4.71 1.87
CA HIS A 56 9.10 5.34 3.06
C HIS A 56 8.89 4.42 4.28
N ALA A 57 9.78 4.53 5.28
CA ALA A 57 9.72 3.68 6.48
C ALA A 57 8.48 3.94 7.35
N HIS A 58 7.97 5.18 7.33
CA HIS A 58 6.83 5.64 8.13
C HIS A 58 5.58 5.94 7.30
N LEU A 59 5.54 5.52 6.03
CA LEU A 59 4.36 5.67 5.19
C LEU A 59 3.58 4.36 5.17
N PHE A 60 2.29 4.44 5.47
CA PHE A 60 1.38 3.29 5.50
C PHE A 60 0.12 3.60 4.69
N ALA A 61 -0.47 2.58 4.08
CA ALA A 61 -1.66 2.70 3.25
C ALA A 61 -2.78 1.79 3.77
N ALA A 62 -4.02 2.30 3.73
CA ALA A 62 -5.22 1.58 4.16
C ALA A 62 -6.45 2.06 3.37
N GLY A 63 -7.49 1.24 3.35
CA GLY A 63 -8.76 1.55 2.71
C GLY A 63 -8.79 1.29 1.20
N SER A 64 -9.61 2.07 0.49
CA SER A 64 -9.89 1.89 -0.93
C SER A 64 -8.72 2.21 -1.87
N ILE A 65 -7.63 2.77 -1.35
CA ILE A 65 -6.43 3.06 -2.14
C ILE A 65 -5.62 1.80 -2.47
N LEU A 66 -5.87 0.68 -1.80
CA LEU A 66 -5.12 -0.56 -1.97
C LEU A 66 -5.49 -1.29 -3.27
N ALA A 67 -4.49 -1.87 -3.93
CA ALA A 67 -4.67 -2.69 -5.12
C ALA A 67 -5.49 -3.96 -4.85
N HIS A 68 -5.95 -4.58 -5.94
CA HIS A 68 -6.62 -5.89 -5.99
C HIS A 68 -8.04 -5.94 -5.41
N GLN A 69 -8.52 -4.86 -4.81
CA GLN A 69 -9.87 -4.75 -4.29
C GLN A 69 -10.83 -4.25 -5.37
N ASP A 70 -11.80 -5.06 -5.78
CA ASP A 70 -12.92 -4.63 -6.64
C ASP A 70 -14.07 -4.04 -5.80
N TRP A 71 -14.03 -2.73 -5.56
CA TRP A 71 -15.02 -2.03 -4.74
C TRP A 71 -16.43 -1.96 -5.36
N ILE A 72 -16.56 -2.05 -6.69
CA ILE A 72 -17.86 -2.07 -7.37
C ILE A 72 -18.60 -3.38 -7.05
N ARG A 73 -17.85 -4.47 -6.91
CA ARG A 73 -18.40 -5.80 -6.61
C ARG A 73 -18.43 -6.13 -5.13
N MET A 74 -17.34 -5.80 -4.44
CA MET A 74 -17.17 -6.07 -3.02
C MET A 74 -17.86 -4.98 -2.21
N LYS A 75 -19.13 -5.23 -1.83
CA LYS A 75 -19.97 -4.34 -1.03
C LYS A 75 -19.56 -4.30 0.46
N CYS A 76 -18.27 -4.46 0.75
CA CYS A 76 -17.70 -4.58 2.10
C CYS A 76 -16.72 -3.45 2.44
N GLY A 77 -16.85 -2.28 1.82
CA GLY A 77 -15.90 -1.17 1.96
C GLY A 77 -15.59 -0.77 3.41
N ALA A 78 -16.59 -0.80 4.30
CA ALA A 78 -16.37 -0.52 5.72
C ALA A 78 -15.48 -1.59 6.40
N GLY A 79 -15.74 -2.86 6.14
CA GLY A 79 -14.93 -3.97 6.67
C GLY A 79 -13.50 -3.93 6.13
N LEU A 80 -13.33 -3.65 4.83
CA LEU A 80 -12.02 -3.45 4.21
C LEU A 80 -11.27 -2.29 4.88
N ALA A 81 -11.93 -1.14 5.05
CA ALA A 81 -11.32 0.04 5.68
C ALA A 81 -10.86 -0.26 7.11
N ILE A 82 -11.71 -0.91 7.92
CA ILE A 82 -11.37 -1.25 9.32
C ILE A 82 -10.22 -2.26 9.38
N ALA A 83 -10.29 -3.34 8.60
CA ALA A 83 -9.29 -4.40 8.62
C ALA A 83 -7.91 -3.88 8.16
N THR A 84 -7.88 -3.07 7.10
CA THR A 84 -6.64 -2.52 6.56
C THR A 84 -6.07 -1.40 7.44
N ALA A 85 -6.92 -0.57 8.05
CA ALA A 85 -6.50 0.41 9.03
C ALA A 85 -5.84 -0.26 10.25
N TYR A 86 -6.43 -1.36 10.75
CA TYR A 86 -5.82 -2.13 11.83
C TYR A 86 -4.42 -2.64 11.45
N GLY A 87 -4.27 -3.23 10.26
CA GLY A 87 -2.97 -3.67 9.75
C GLY A 87 -1.93 -2.54 9.63
N ALA A 88 -2.34 -1.41 9.05
CA ALA A 88 -1.50 -0.22 8.90
C ALA A 88 -1.04 0.36 10.24
N VAL A 89 -1.95 0.47 11.22
CA VAL A 89 -1.60 0.95 12.56
C VAL A 89 -0.64 0.00 13.25
N GLN A 90 -0.83 -1.33 13.14
CA GLN A 90 0.10 -2.30 13.69
C GLN A 90 1.48 -2.23 13.03
N GLY A 91 1.54 -1.96 11.72
CA GLY A 91 2.78 -1.66 11.01
C GLY A 91 3.48 -0.41 11.56
N ALA A 92 2.71 0.67 11.78
CA ALA A 92 3.20 1.93 12.32
C ALA A 92 3.73 1.79 13.75
N VAL A 93 2.99 1.13 14.64
CA VAL A 93 3.43 0.87 16.02
C VAL A 93 4.77 0.14 16.02
N LYS A 94 4.90 -0.94 15.24
CA LYS A 94 6.17 -1.70 15.15
C LYS A 94 7.34 -0.83 14.68
N ALA A 95 7.11 0.05 13.71
CA ALA A 95 8.14 0.96 13.20
C ALA A 95 8.59 1.96 14.29
N LEU A 96 7.63 2.57 14.98
CA LEU A 96 7.89 3.55 16.05
C LEU A 96 8.56 2.91 17.28
N THR A 97 8.19 1.67 17.62
CA THR A 97 8.82 0.94 18.74
C THR A 97 10.24 0.49 18.41
N ALA A 98 10.52 0.17 17.14
CA ALA A 98 11.87 -0.21 16.73
C ALA A 98 12.85 0.97 16.78
N GLU A 99 12.36 2.18 16.57
CA GLU A 99 13.15 3.42 16.63
C GLU A 99 13.39 3.91 18.07
N SER A 100 12.46 3.59 18.98
CA SER A 100 12.58 3.93 20.41
C SER A 100 13.31 2.88 21.24
N ALA A 101 13.84 1.82 20.62
CA ALA A 101 14.79 0.93 21.28
C ALA A 101 16.03 1.73 21.69
N PRO A 102 16.48 1.65 22.95
CA PRO A 102 17.59 2.47 23.43
C PRO A 102 18.82 2.20 22.58
N THR A 103 19.33 3.25 21.92
CA THR A 103 20.68 3.27 21.34
C THR A 103 21.62 2.76 22.43
N ALA A 104 22.32 1.65 22.15
CA ALA A 104 23.20 1.00 23.11
C ALA A 104 24.07 2.05 23.83
N PRO A 105 24.29 1.93 25.15
CA PRO A 105 25.11 2.89 25.87
C PRO A 105 26.48 2.95 25.19
N PHE A 106 26.92 4.18 24.94
CA PHE A 106 28.24 4.56 24.46
C PHE A 106 29.31 3.57 24.92
N SER A 107 29.88 2.81 23.98
CA SER A 107 30.97 1.89 24.28
C SER A 107 32.19 2.72 24.73
N PRO A 108 32.76 2.49 25.93
CA PRO A 108 33.95 3.22 26.33
C PRO A 108 35.08 2.87 25.36
N LEU A 109 35.74 3.90 24.81
CA LEU A 109 36.94 3.73 24.00
C LEU A 109 37.97 2.90 24.80
N PRO A 110 38.65 1.93 24.17
CA PRO A 110 39.73 1.21 24.84
C PRO A 110 40.93 2.15 25.01
N GLY A 111 41.13 2.64 26.23
CA GLY A 111 42.38 3.25 26.69
C GLY A 111 42.48 4.77 26.54
N CYS A 112 42.18 5.47 27.63
CA CYS A 112 42.88 6.65 28.15
C CYS A 112 42.75 6.64 29.67
#